data_AF-E7GFV2-F1
#
_entry.id   AF-E7GFV2-F1
#
_cell.length_a   1.000
_cell.length_b   1.000
_cell.length_c   1.000
_cell.angle_alpha   90.00
_cell.angle_beta   90.00
_cell.angle_gamma   90.00
#
_symmetry.space_group_name_H-M   'P 1'
#
loop_
_entity.id
_entity.type
_entity.pdbx_description
1 polymer ?
#
loop_
_entity_poly.entity_id
_entity_poly.type
_entity_poly.pdbx_seq_one_letter_code
_entity_poly.pdbx_strand_id
1 'polypeptide(L)'
;MLKIVNTIERELALTDFVVNKLSERLLIMEFNGYAPSEKSAKVDGRNTKYNVFAVKCTNHFNNKQITVNVTATGPNKGLLDVLTHKMNNNPLGKVFVDFEDVVVGHYVSGGNGFAQLVQSYKAETVKEVDIKEVEKIVQSMKQVADPVAQMQQEQQKK
;
A
#
# COMPACT_ATOMS: atom_id res chain seq x y z
N MET A 1 -4.17 0.99 -21.10
CA MET A 1 -4.73 2.15 -20.38
C MET A 1 -3.58 3.07 -20.00
N LEU A 2 -3.63 4.36 -20.34
CA LEU A 2 -2.60 5.33 -19.93
C LEU A 2 -2.96 5.91 -18.56
N LYS A 3 -1.98 6.00 -17.64
CA LYS A 3 -2.13 6.63 -16.34
C LYS A 3 -0.84 7.32 -15.90
N ILE A 4 -0.96 8.45 -15.22
CA ILE A 4 0.17 9.08 -14.53
C ILE A 4 0.48 8.27 -13.27
N VAL A 5 1.71 7.77 -13.17
CA VAL A 5 2.23 7.03 -12.02
C VAL A 5 3.64 7.50 -11.71
N ASN A 6 3.86 7.94 -10.49
CA ASN A 6 5.05 8.65 -10.09
C ASN A 6 5.38 9.80 -11.05
N THR A 7 4.37 10.63 -11.37
CA THR A 7 4.47 11.79 -12.29
C THR A 7 4.88 11.47 -13.73
N ILE A 8 4.84 10.20 -14.10
CA ILE A 8 5.15 9.73 -15.45
C ILE A 8 3.90 9.13 -16.06
N GLU A 9 3.55 9.58 -17.27
CA GLU A 9 2.54 8.91 -18.07
C GLU A 9 3.05 7.53 -18.49
N ARG A 10 2.30 6.50 -18.12
CA ARG A 10 2.68 5.12 -18.35
C ARG A 10 1.50 4.35 -18.93
N GLU A 11 1.81 3.56 -19.95
CA GLU A 11 0.90 2.50 -20.38
C GLU A 11 0.95 1.37 -19.35
N LEU A 12 -0.20 1.12 -18.73
CA LEU A 12 -0.36 0.03 -17.77
C LEU A 12 -0.39 -1.31 -18.48
N ALA A 13 0.28 -2.31 -17.89
CA ALA A 13 0.19 -3.68 -18.37
C ALA A 13 -1.23 -4.22 -18.18
N LEU A 14 -1.60 -5.25 -18.95
CA LEU A 14 -2.93 -5.90 -18.83
C LEU A 14 -3.21 -6.44 -17.42
N THR A 15 -2.16 -6.76 -16.66
CA THR A 15 -2.24 -7.29 -15.30
C THR A 15 -2.20 -6.21 -14.22
N ASP A 16 -2.06 -4.94 -14.61
CA ASP A 16 -2.04 -3.82 -13.68
C ASP A 16 -3.48 -3.37 -13.40
N PHE A 17 -3.77 -3.03 -12.15
CA PHE A 17 -5.05 -2.40 -11.80
C PHE A 17 -4.84 -1.18 -10.92
N VAL A 18 -5.84 -0.30 -10.96
CA VAL A 18 -5.84 0.98 -10.26
C VAL A 18 -6.80 0.89 -9.08
N VAL A 19 -6.37 1.36 -7.92
CA VAL A 19 -7.25 1.56 -6.76
C VAL A 19 -7.10 2.99 -6.27
N ASN A 20 -8.19 3.54 -5.72
CA ASN A 20 -8.15 4.92 -5.22
C ASN A 20 -7.35 4.98 -3.93
N LYS A 21 -7.54 3.99 -3.05
CA LYS A 21 -6.78 3.83 -1.81
C LYS A 21 -6.23 2.42 -1.69
N LEU A 22 -5.00 2.26 -1.19
CA LEU A 22 -4.45 0.91 -0.99
C LEU A 22 -5.23 0.13 0.06
N SER A 23 -5.79 0.82 1.06
CA SER A 23 -6.64 0.23 2.08
C SER A 23 -7.90 -0.46 1.54
N GLU A 24 -8.40 -0.07 0.37
CA GLU A 24 -9.52 -0.76 -0.29
C GLU A 24 -9.14 -2.18 -0.73
N ARG A 25 -7.84 -2.46 -0.93
CA ARG A 25 -7.35 -3.75 -1.40
C ARG A 25 -6.62 -4.56 -0.36
N LEU A 26 -5.78 -3.88 0.43
CA LEU A 26 -4.87 -4.46 1.40
C LEU A 26 -5.16 -4.02 2.83
N LEU A 27 -6.20 -3.21 3.03
CA LEU A 27 -6.57 -2.67 4.34
C LEU A 27 -5.43 -1.82 4.94
N ILE A 28 -5.43 -1.63 6.26
CA ILE A 28 -4.50 -0.74 6.96
C ILE A 28 -3.04 -1.19 6.85
N MET A 29 -2.17 -0.21 6.60
CA MET A 29 -0.72 -0.38 6.52
C MET A 29 -0.04 0.28 7.72
N GLU A 30 0.77 -0.49 8.44
CA GLU A 30 1.65 0.01 9.50
C GLU A 30 2.94 0.52 8.87
N PHE A 31 3.29 1.78 9.12
CA PHE A 31 4.48 2.43 8.60
C PHE A 31 5.74 1.95 9.32
N ASN A 32 6.78 1.57 8.57
CA ASN A 32 8.06 1.11 9.12
C ASN A 32 9.25 1.98 8.68
N GLY A 33 9.01 3.11 8.03
CA GLY A 33 10.03 4.01 7.52
C GLY A 33 10.04 4.10 6.00
N TYR A 34 10.92 4.95 5.47
CA TYR A 34 11.07 5.15 4.04
C TYR A 34 12.53 5.43 3.66
N ALA A 35 12.85 5.27 2.39
CA ALA A 35 14.14 5.68 1.83
C ALA A 35 13.94 6.33 0.44
N PRO A 36 14.73 7.35 0.08
CA PRO A 36 14.83 7.79 -1.30
C PRO A 36 15.29 6.66 -2.22
N SER A 37 14.72 6.56 -3.42
CA SER A 37 15.10 5.57 -4.42
C SER A 37 14.97 6.17 -5.82
N GLU A 38 15.79 5.71 -6.76
CA GLU A 38 15.68 6.03 -8.18
C GLU A 38 15.10 4.81 -8.90
N LYS A 39 14.15 5.04 -9.81
CA LYS A 39 13.58 4.04 -10.70
C LYS A 39 13.75 4.49 -12.15
N SER A 40 13.57 3.54 -13.07
CA SER A 40 13.55 3.82 -14.50
C SER A 40 12.30 3.22 -15.14
N ALA A 41 11.77 3.93 -16.12
CA ALA A 41 10.67 3.48 -16.96
C ALA A 41 10.93 3.86 -18.41
N LYS A 42 10.38 3.08 -19.34
CA LYS A 42 10.41 3.40 -20.77
C LYS A 42 9.23 4.31 -21.10
N VAL A 43 9.51 5.54 -21.52
CA VAL A 43 8.53 6.57 -21.90
C VAL A 43 8.88 7.00 -23.31
N ASP A 44 7.95 6.88 -24.25
CA ASP A 44 8.16 7.21 -25.68
C ASP A 44 9.43 6.57 -26.28
N GLY A 45 9.67 5.31 -25.93
CA GLY A 45 10.85 4.57 -26.40
C GLY A 45 12.16 4.87 -25.66
N ARG A 46 12.21 5.89 -24.79
CA ARG A 46 13.41 6.30 -24.04
C ARG A 46 13.37 5.84 -22.59
N ASN A 47 14.52 5.49 -22.04
CA ASN A 47 14.64 5.20 -20.61
C ASN A 47 14.72 6.49 -19.80
N THR A 48 13.66 6.79 -19.05
CA THR A 48 13.55 7.95 -18.18
C THR A 48 13.75 7.53 -16.74
N LYS A 49 14.70 8.17 -16.05
CA LYS A 49 14.94 8.01 -14.61
C LYS A 49 14.05 8.96 -13.81
N TYR A 50 13.58 8.50 -12.66
CA TYR A 50 12.75 9.29 -11.78
C TYR A 50 12.92 8.88 -10.32
N ASN A 51 12.70 9.84 -9.43
CA ASN A 51 12.85 9.66 -7.99
C ASN A 51 11.53 9.27 -7.34
N VAL A 52 11.60 8.38 -6.37
CA VAL A 52 10.48 7.95 -5.54
C VAL A 52 10.92 7.82 -4.09
N PHE A 53 9.97 7.84 -3.17
CA PHE A 53 10.16 7.35 -1.82
C PHE A 53 9.72 5.89 -1.75
N ALA A 54 10.66 5.00 -1.43
CA ALA A 54 10.37 3.60 -1.14
C ALA A 54 9.87 3.49 0.30
N VAL A 55 8.55 3.55 0.48
CA VAL A 55 7.89 3.50 1.79
C VAL A 55 7.70 2.05 2.19
N LYS A 56 8.31 1.65 3.30
CA LYS A 56 8.21 0.30 3.86
C LYS A 56 7.05 0.26 4.84
N CYS A 57 6.15 -0.70 4.64
CA CYS A 57 5.01 -0.90 5.51
C CYS A 57 4.80 -2.38 5.81
N THR A 58 4.14 -2.67 6.91
CA THR A 58 3.65 -4.00 7.25
C THR A 58 2.14 -4.00 7.12
N ASN A 59 1.61 -4.92 6.33
CA ASN A 59 0.17 -5.12 6.23
C ASN A 59 -0.34 -5.64 7.58
N HIS A 60 -1.25 -4.92 8.20
CA HIS A 60 -1.68 -5.22 9.56
C HIS A 60 -2.41 -6.57 9.68
N PHE A 61 -2.97 -7.10 8.59
CA PHE A 61 -3.84 -8.27 8.60
C PHE A 61 -3.08 -9.57 8.39
N ASN A 62 -2.07 -9.56 7.52
CA ASN A 62 -1.30 -10.75 7.18
C ASN A 62 0.18 -10.64 7.58
N ASN A 63 0.58 -9.55 8.24
CA ASN A 63 1.94 -9.25 8.68
C ASN A 63 3.00 -9.29 7.56
N LYS A 64 2.59 -9.19 6.29
CA LYS A 64 3.53 -9.14 5.18
C LYS A 64 4.09 -7.74 5.04
N GLN A 65 5.41 -7.65 4.93
CA GLN A 65 6.07 -6.42 4.55
C GLN A 65 5.85 -6.13 3.07
N ILE A 66 5.53 -4.88 2.77
CA ILE A 66 5.40 -4.37 1.41
C ILE A 66 6.21 -3.08 1.28
N THR A 67 6.66 -2.82 0.06
CA THR A 67 7.26 -1.55 -0.31
C THR A 67 6.36 -0.87 -1.33
N VAL A 68 5.95 0.36 -1.02
CA VAL A 68 5.18 1.22 -1.92
C VAL A 68 6.09 2.32 -2.42
N ASN A 69 6.23 2.45 -3.75
CA ASN A 69 6.98 3.55 -4.35
C ASN A 69 6.06 4.77 -4.50
N VAL A 70 6.29 5.78 -3.68
CA VAL A 70 5.51 7.03 -3.66
C VAL A 70 6.24 8.12 -4.43
N THR A 71 5.53 8.99 -5.13
CA THR A 71 6.12 10.11 -5.87
C THR A 71 6.99 10.99 -4.97
N ALA A 72 8.20 11.33 -5.42
CA ALA A 72 9.14 12.15 -4.65
C ALA A 72 8.79 13.66 -4.70
N THR A 73 7.70 14.05 -4.03
CA THR A 73 7.27 15.45 -3.90
C THR A 73 7.59 16.01 -2.52
N GLY A 74 7.66 17.35 -2.40
CA GLY A 74 7.83 18.04 -1.12
C GLY A 74 6.78 17.66 -0.07
N PRO A 75 5.47 17.67 -0.40
CA PRO A 75 4.41 17.23 0.52
C PRO A 75 4.59 15.79 1.02
N ASN A 76 4.88 14.84 0.12
CA ASN A 76 5.10 13.44 0.50
C ASN A 76 6.33 13.32 1.42
N LYS A 77 7.43 14.02 1.11
CA LYS A 77 8.62 14.04 1.96
C LYS A 77 8.30 14.57 3.36
N GLY A 78 7.65 15.73 3.44
CA GLY A 78 7.31 16.37 4.71
C GLY A 78 6.46 15.47 5.60
N LEU A 79 5.46 14.78 5.03
CA LEU A 79 4.66 13.83 5.79
C LEU A 79 5.48 12.62 6.24
N LEU A 80 6.27 12.02 5.35
CA LEU A 80 7.11 10.86 5.68
C LEU A 80 8.15 11.16 6.77
N ASP A 81 8.71 12.38 6.79
CA ASP A 81 9.58 12.86 7.86
C ASP A 81 8.84 12.95 9.20
N VAL A 82 7.62 13.50 9.21
CA VAL A 82 6.77 13.56 10.41
C VAL A 82 6.44 12.17 10.93
N LEU A 83 6.07 11.23 10.06
CA LEU A 83 5.75 9.86 10.43
C LEU A 83 6.98 9.12 10.99
N THR A 84 8.15 9.34 10.38
CA THR A 84 9.43 8.81 10.88
C THR A 84 9.75 9.35 12.26
N HIS A 85 9.54 10.66 12.49
CA HIS A 85 9.71 11.27 13.80
C HIS A 85 8.73 10.72 14.85
N LYS A 86 7.46 10.50 14.49
CA LYS A 86 6.46 9.88 15.38
C LYS A 86 6.87 8.46 15.76
N MET A 87 7.26 7.64 14.79
CA MET A 87 7.70 6.26 14.99
C MET A 87 8.94 6.19 15.90
N ASN A 88 9.93 7.07 15.68
CA ASN A 88 11.18 7.05 16.45
C ASN A 88 11.00 7.54 17.89
N ASN A 89 10.09 8.46 18.14
CA ASN A 89 9.84 9.01 19.49
C ASN A 89 8.79 8.25 20.29
N ASN A 90 8.04 7.35 19.66
CA ASN A 90 7.10 6.48 20.34
C ASN A 90 7.25 5.04 19.81
N PRO A 91 8.29 4.30 20.25
CA PRO A 91 8.59 2.97 19.74
C PRO A 91 7.52 1.91 20.08
N LEU A 92 6.65 2.18 21.06
CA LEU A 92 5.49 1.34 21.38
C LEU A 92 4.23 1.76 20.60
N GLY A 93 4.24 2.97 20.03
CA GLY A 93 3.15 3.51 19.22
C GLY A 93 3.25 3.06 17.78
N LYS A 94 2.15 2.55 17.23
CA LYS A 94 2.05 2.23 15.81
C LYS A 94 1.69 3.49 15.02
N VAL A 95 2.39 3.69 13.91
CA VAL A 95 2.08 4.75 12.94
C VAL A 95 1.45 4.09 11.73
N PHE A 96 0.30 4.60 11.28
CA PHE A 96 -0.46 4.02 10.18
C PHE A 96 -0.53 4.97 9.01
N VAL A 97 -0.49 4.40 7.81
CA VAL A 97 -0.52 5.14 6.55
C VAL A 97 -1.49 4.51 5.56
N ASP A 98 -1.94 5.31 4.62
CA ASP A 98 -2.60 4.88 3.41
C ASP A 98 -1.97 5.56 2.20
N PHE A 99 -2.28 5.04 1.02
CA PHE A 99 -1.71 5.48 -0.24
C PHE A 99 -2.83 5.75 -1.23
N GLU A 100 -2.74 6.84 -1.96
CA GLU A 100 -3.74 7.24 -2.94
C GLU A 100 -3.24 7.14 -4.39
N ASP A 101 -4.20 6.99 -5.29
CA ASP A 101 -3.99 6.84 -6.73
C ASP A 101 -3.07 5.66 -7.09
N VAL A 102 -3.28 4.55 -6.40
CA VAL A 102 -2.36 3.43 -6.41
C VAL A 102 -2.50 2.60 -7.68
N VAL A 103 -1.36 2.21 -8.23
CA VAL A 103 -1.25 1.18 -9.24
C VAL A 103 -0.62 -0.05 -8.62
N VAL A 104 -1.37 -1.15 -8.67
CA VAL A 104 -0.89 -2.48 -8.28
C VAL A 104 -0.53 -3.22 -9.56
N GLY A 105 0.77 -3.43 -9.75
CA GLY A 105 1.29 -4.18 -10.90
C GLY A 105 1.72 -5.58 -10.53
N HIS A 106 1.64 -6.50 -11.48
CA HIS A 106 2.12 -7.87 -11.32
C HIS A 106 3.25 -8.13 -12.31
N TYR A 107 4.32 -8.78 -11.85
CA TYR A 107 5.36 -9.29 -12.73
C TYR A 107 5.80 -10.67 -12.28
N VAL A 108 6.23 -11.48 -13.22
CA VAL A 108 6.81 -12.78 -12.93
C VAL A 108 8.29 -12.59 -12.63
N SER A 109 8.71 -13.02 -11.44
CA SER A 109 10.12 -13.11 -11.07
C SER A 109 10.56 -14.57 -11.01
N GLY A 110 11.82 -14.84 -11.33
CA GLY A 110 12.40 -16.19 -11.31
C GLY A 110 12.61 -16.79 -12.69
N GLY A 111 13.33 -17.91 -12.75
CA GLY A 111 13.60 -18.70 -13.95
C GLY A 111 13.72 -20.19 -13.62
N ASN A 112 13.66 -21.06 -14.63
CA ASN A 112 13.88 -22.52 -14.52
C ASN A 112 13.06 -23.24 -13.43
N GLY A 113 11.73 -23.16 -13.50
CA GLY A 113 10.81 -24.02 -12.74
C GLY A 113 10.15 -23.41 -11.49
N PHE A 114 10.61 -22.24 -11.03
CA PHE A 114 10.02 -21.53 -9.87
C PHE A 114 9.66 -20.09 -10.23
N ALA A 115 8.68 -19.93 -11.13
CA ALA A 115 8.11 -18.63 -11.42
C ALA A 115 7.24 -18.15 -10.25
N GLN A 116 7.59 -17.02 -9.65
CA GLN A 116 6.80 -16.38 -8.61
C GLN A 116 6.13 -15.12 -9.17
N LEU A 117 4.81 -15.02 -9.00
CA LEU A 117 4.10 -13.78 -9.25
C LEU A 117 4.39 -12.79 -8.12
N VAL A 118 5.02 -11.66 -8.45
CA VAL A 118 5.35 -10.60 -7.50
C VAL A 118 4.49 -9.38 -7.77
N GLN A 119 4.00 -8.78 -6.68
CA GLN A 119 3.22 -7.56 -6.72
C GLN A 119 4.13 -6.35 -6.48
N SER A 120 3.90 -5.29 -7.26
CA SER A 120 4.53 -3.99 -7.09
C SER A 120 3.46 -2.94 -6.80
N TYR A 121 3.77 -2.02 -5.90
CA TYR A 121 2.85 -0.97 -5.47
C TYR A 121 3.48 0.39 -5.79
N LYS A 122 2.74 1.22 -6.51
CA LYS A 122 3.13 2.59 -6.86
C LYS A 122 1.98 3.52 -6.53
N ALA A 123 2.26 4.62 -5.85
CA ALA A 123 1.25 5.59 -5.42
C ALA A 123 1.71 7.01 -5.72
N GLU A 124 0.76 7.92 -5.93
CA GLU A 124 1.08 9.34 -6.07
C GLU A 124 1.27 10.00 -4.72
N THR A 125 0.37 9.69 -3.78
CA THR A 125 0.30 10.38 -2.49
C THR A 125 0.31 9.38 -1.35
N VAL A 126 0.97 9.77 -0.25
CA VAL A 126 0.88 9.08 1.05
C VAL A 126 0.06 9.93 2.01
N LYS A 127 -0.74 9.28 2.86
CA LYS A 127 -1.52 9.91 3.91
C LYS A 127 -1.30 9.22 5.25
N GLU A 128 -1.36 9.99 6.33
CA GLU A 128 -1.46 9.44 7.69
C GLU A 128 -2.89 8.96 7.92
N VAL A 129 -3.03 7.84 8.63
CA VAL A 129 -4.32 7.33 9.09
C VAL A 129 -4.40 7.50 10.60
N ASP A 130 -5.47 8.14 11.07
CA ASP A 130 -5.71 8.33 12.51
C ASP A 130 -5.97 6.97 13.17
N ILE A 131 -5.44 6.77 14.38
CA ILE A 131 -5.63 5.55 15.15
C ILE A 131 -7.12 5.21 15.36
N LYS A 132 -7.99 6.22 15.50
CA LYS A 132 -9.44 6.02 15.62
C LYS A 132 -10.06 5.50 14.34
N GLU A 133 -9.52 5.89 13.18
CA GLU A 133 -9.95 5.36 11.88
C GLU A 133 -9.48 3.92 11.73
N VAL A 134 -8.26 3.61 12.18
CA VAL A 134 -7.74 2.24 12.24
C VAL A 134 -8.64 1.34 13.09
N GLU A 135 -9.00 1.78 14.30
CA GLU A 135 -9.89 1.04 15.20
C GLU A 135 -11.25 0.76 14.57
N LYS A 136 -11.85 1.74 13.87
CA LYS A 136 -13.12 1.58 13.16
C LYS A 136 -13.03 0.51 12.06
N ILE A 137 -11.96 0.53 11.27
CA ILE A 137 -11.74 -0.46 10.19
C ILE A 137 -11.53 -1.86 10.79
N VAL A 138 -10.75 -1.97 11.87
CA VAL A 138 -10.54 -3.27 12.54
C VAL A 138 -11.84 -3.79 13.14
N GLN A 139 -12.67 -2.92 13.73
CA GLN A 139 -13.97 -3.30 14.29
C GLN A 139 -14.97 -3.75 13.22
N SER A 140 -15.08 -3.02 12.10
CA SER A 140 -16.00 -3.40 11.02
C SER A 140 -15.65 -4.77 10.43
N MET A 141 -14.36 -5.10 10.33
CA MET A 141 -13.91 -6.41 9.87
C MET A 141 -14.27 -7.55 10.82
N LYS A 142 -14.21 -7.33 12.13
CA LYS A 142 -14.65 -8.34 13.11
C LYS A 142 -16.14 -8.62 13.00
N GLN A 143 -16.96 -7.63 12.66
CA GLN A 143 -18.40 -7.80 12.47
C GLN A 143 -18.76 -8.56 11.18
N VAL A 144 -17.95 -8.42 10.12
CA VAL A 144 -18.15 -9.15 8.86
C VAL A 144 -17.70 -10.62 8.95
N ALA A 145 -16.81 -10.95 9.89
CA ALA A 145 -16.27 -12.29 10.06
C ALA A 145 -17.23 -13.30 10.73
N ASP A 146 -18.39 -12.88 11.25
CA ASP A 146 -19.28 -13.75 12.04
C ASP A 146 -20.71 -13.98 11.50
N PRO A 147 -20.91 -14.37 10.21
CA PRO A 147 -22.19 -14.89 9.77
C PRO A 147 -22.51 -16.29 10.36
N VAL A 148 -21.48 -17.05 10.77
CA VAL A 148 -21.64 -18.41 11.31
C VAL A 148 -22.12 -18.39 12.76
N ALA A 149 -21.62 -17.47 13.61
CA ALA A 149 -22.15 -17.32 14.97
C ALA A 149 -23.60 -16.82 14.99
N GLN A 150 -23.99 -15.96 14.04
CA GLN A 150 -25.39 -15.50 13.93
C GLN A 150 -26.34 -16.64 13.53
N MET A 151 -25.95 -17.52 12.59
CA MET A 151 -26.78 -18.70 12.24
C MET A 151 -26.87 -19.73 13.38
N GLN A 152 -25.80 -19.92 14.16
CA GLN A 152 -25.83 -20.86 15.30
C GLN A 152 -26.71 -20.35 16.45
N GLN A 153 -26.78 -19.03 16.68
CA GLN A 153 -27.68 -18.45 17.67
C GLN A 153 -29.16 -18.49 17.25
N GLU A 154 -29.47 -18.41 15.97
CA GLU A 154 -30.84 -18.57 15.48
C GLU A 154 -31.33 -20.03 15.49
N GLN A 155 -30.44 -21.01 15.31
CA GLN A 155 -30.80 -22.44 15.43
C GLN A 155 -31.01 -22.91 16.86
N GLN A 156 -30.43 -22.25 17.87
CA GLN A 156 -30.67 -22.57 19.29
C GLN A 156 -31.92 -21.88 19.89
N LYS A 157 -32.56 -20.99 19.13
CA LYS A 157 -33.82 -20.32 19.52
C LYS A 157 -35.08 -20.95 18.91
N LYS A 158 -34.94 -22.06 18.17
CA LYS A 158 -36.03 -22.93 17.72
C LYS A 158 -36.00 -24.24 18.49
#